data_AF-A0ABD2NGZ4-F1
#
_entry.id   AF-A0ABD2NGZ4-F1
#
_cell.length_a   1.000
_cell.length_b   1.000
_cell.length_c   1.000
_cell.angle_alpha   90.00
_cell.angle_beta   90.00
_cell.angle_gamma   90.00
#
_symmetry.space_group_name_H-M   'P 1'
#
loop_
_entity.id
_entity.type
_entity.pdbx_description
1 polymer ?
#
loop_
_entity_poly.entity_id
_entity_poly.type
_entity_poly.pdbx_seq_one_letter_code
_entity_poly.pdbx_strand_id
1 'polypeptide(L)'
;MLDFILRNSKSFRNTAVLRVLYLAFVWSRLEYACVIWDPYYVKYKIALESVQRTFLRYLAYEQDGVYPIRGMPGFLLTDRFSVLELQIRRKYLCCMFLYFCKHH
;
A
#
# COMPACT_ATOMS: atom_id res chain seq x y z
N MET A 1 5.39 11.15 3.82
CA MET A 1 5.66 9.90 4.57
C MET A 1 6.31 8.85 3.67
N LEU A 2 5.76 8.61 2.48
CA LEU A 2 6.46 7.86 1.42
C LEU A 2 7.86 8.42 1.15
N ASP A 3 8.02 9.74 1.03
CA ASP A 3 9.32 10.36 0.77
C ASP A 3 10.40 10.01 1.79
N PHE A 4 10.02 9.80 3.06
CA PHE A 4 10.97 9.38 4.09
C PHE A 4 11.49 7.97 3.81
N ILE A 5 10.57 7.03 3.53
CA ILE A 5 10.94 5.66 3.15
C ILE A 5 11.79 5.69 1.89
N LEU A 6 11.31 6.36 0.84
CA LEU A 6 11.98 6.44 -0.46
C LEU A 6 13.39 7.00 -0.35
N ARG A 7 13.61 8.01 0.49
CA ARG A 7 14.95 8.59 0.71
C ARG A 7 15.88 7.64 1.47
N ASN A 8 15.38 7.00 2.52
CA ASN A 8 16.16 6.01 3.28
C ASN A 8 16.39 4.73 2.48
N SER A 9 15.52 4.45 1.52
CA SER A 9 15.51 3.21 0.78
C SER A 9 16.27 3.25 -0.53
N LYS A 10 16.81 4.41 -0.93
CA LYS A 10 17.69 4.57 -2.10
C LYS A 10 18.92 3.66 -2.10
N SER A 11 19.40 3.24 -0.91
CA SER A 11 20.54 2.35 -0.79
C SER A 11 20.16 0.87 -0.97
N PHE A 12 18.88 0.52 -0.80
CA PHE A 12 18.40 -0.85 -0.93
C PHE A 12 18.01 -1.14 -2.38
N ARG A 13 18.86 -1.86 -3.11
CA ARG A 13 18.55 -2.38 -4.46
C ARG A 13 17.59 -3.57 -4.46
N ASN A 14 17.32 -4.15 -3.29
CA ASN A 14 16.47 -5.33 -3.18
C ASN A 14 15.00 -4.93 -3.01
N THR A 15 14.19 -5.20 -4.04
CA THR A 15 12.75 -4.92 -4.03
C THR A 15 11.97 -5.66 -2.96
N ALA A 16 12.42 -6.83 -2.52
CA ALA A 16 11.80 -7.55 -1.41
C ALA A 16 11.94 -6.76 -0.09
N VAL A 17 13.11 -6.15 0.16
CA VAL A 17 13.36 -5.34 1.36
C VAL A 17 12.52 -4.06 1.32
N LEU A 18 12.50 -3.38 0.18
CA LEU A 18 11.65 -2.20 -0.04
C LEU A 18 10.18 -2.49 0.23
N ARG A 19 9.71 -3.64 -0.28
CA ARG A 19 8.36 -4.11 -0.05
C ARG A 19 8.12 -4.29 1.44
N VAL A 20 8.92 -5.10 2.14
CA VAL A 20 8.76 -5.36 3.59
C VAL A 20 8.75 -4.06 4.39
N LEU A 21 9.66 -3.12 4.09
CA LEU A 21 9.74 -1.84 4.79
C LEU A 21 8.47 -0.99 4.57
N TYR A 22 7.95 -0.98 3.35
CA TYR A 22 6.68 -0.34 3.03
C TYR A 22 5.51 -1.00 3.78
N LEU A 23 5.46 -2.34 3.84
CA LEU A 23 4.43 -3.04 4.61
C LEU A 23 4.51 -2.65 6.09
N ALA A 24 5.70 -2.75 6.68
CA ALA A 24 5.91 -2.50 8.09
C ALA A 24 5.58 -1.07 8.52
N PHE A 25 5.81 -0.08 7.65
CA PHE A 25 5.66 1.33 8.02
C PHE A 25 4.36 1.97 7.51
N VAL A 26 4.01 1.74 6.24
CA VAL A 26 2.83 2.34 5.62
C VAL A 26 1.60 1.49 5.89
N TRP A 27 1.68 0.17 5.74
CA TRP A 27 0.48 -0.66 6.01
C TRP A 27 0.10 -0.67 7.47
N SER A 28 1.02 -0.90 8.41
CA SER A 28 0.68 -0.92 9.85
C SER A 28 -0.09 0.33 10.31
N ARG A 29 0.31 1.52 9.82
CA ARG A 29 -0.37 2.78 10.11
C ARG A 29 -1.71 2.91 9.42
N LEU A 30 -1.84 2.39 8.19
CA LEU A 30 -3.11 2.36 7.48
C LEU A 30 -4.12 1.41 8.11
N GLU A 31 -3.67 0.26 8.58
CA GLU A 31 -4.50 -0.71 9.28
C GLU A 31 -5.01 -0.11 10.59
N TYR A 32 -4.13 0.52 11.38
CA TYR A 32 -4.53 1.28 12.57
C TYR A 32 -5.53 2.40 12.25
N ALA A 33 -5.25 3.22 11.23
CA ALA A 33 -6.12 4.31 10.85
C ALA A 33 -7.47 3.84 10.31
N CYS A 34 -7.55 2.72 9.58
CA CYS A 34 -8.81 2.17 9.06
C CYS A 34 -9.71 1.62 10.15
N VAL A 35 -9.18 1.13 11.28
CA VAL A 35 -10.00 0.67 12.41
C VAL A 35 -10.72 1.85 13.07
N ILE A 36 -10.03 2.97 13.23
CA ILE A 36 -10.59 4.18 13.85
C ILE A 36 -11.46 4.97 12.86
N TRP A 37 -11.02 5.00 11.61
CA TRP A 37 -11.61 5.79 10.53
C TRP A 37 -11.98 4.86 9.38
N ASP A 38 -12.81 3.83 9.62
CA ASP A 38 -13.34 3.02 8.51
C ASP A 38 -13.80 4.00 7.43
N PRO A 39 -13.18 4.00 6.24
CA PRO A 39 -13.24 5.17 5.39
C PRO A 39 -14.60 5.18 4.68
N TYR A 40 -15.62 5.65 5.39
CA TYR A 40 -16.94 6.00 4.86
C TYR A 40 -16.78 7.01 3.70
N TYR A 41 -15.71 7.82 3.71
CA TYR A 41 -15.41 8.78 2.66
C TYR A 41 -14.51 8.20 1.57
N VAL A 42 -15.06 8.15 0.36
CA VAL A 42 -14.39 7.77 -0.90
C VAL A 42 -13.06 8.53 -1.11
N LYS A 43 -12.97 9.79 -0.65
CA LYS A 43 -11.73 10.60 -0.78
C LYS A 43 -10.52 9.93 -0.12
N TYR A 44 -10.71 9.35 1.07
CA TYR A 44 -9.60 8.72 1.80
C TYR A 44 -9.19 7.44 1.09
N LYS A 45 -10.16 6.64 0.62
CA LYS A 45 -9.89 5.46 -0.21
C LYS A 45 -9.05 5.80 -1.45
N ILE A 46 -9.37 6.87 -2.17
CA ILE A 46 -8.59 7.33 -3.33
C ILE A 46 -7.18 7.77 -2.92
N ALA A 47 -7.04 8.50 -1.81
CA ALA A 47 -5.73 8.92 -1.31
C ALA A 47 -4.84 7.73 -0.91
N LEU A 48 -5.43 6.67 -0.34
CA LEU A 48 -4.68 5.46 -0.01
C LEU A 48 -4.20 4.71 -1.25
N GLU A 49 -5.07 4.58 -2.25
CA GLU A 49 -4.71 3.97 -3.54
C GLU A 49 -3.64 4.78 -4.27
N SER A 50 -3.67 6.12 -4.18
CA SER A 50 -2.64 6.97 -4.80
C SER A 50 -1.27 6.81 -4.12
N VAL A 51 -1.23 6.62 -2.80
CA VAL A 51 -0.01 6.29 -2.04
C VAL A 51 0.53 4.93 -2.48
N GLN A 52 -0.30 3.88 -2.55
CA GLN A 52 0.13 2.56 -3.04
C GLN A 52 0.64 2.63 -4.48
N ARG A 53 -0.07 3.32 -5.37
CA ARG A 53 0.35 3.50 -6.77
C ARG A 53 1.69 4.22 -6.87
N THR A 54 1.92 5.25 -6.06
CA THR A 54 3.19 5.98 -6.07
C THR A 54 4.36 5.09 -5.66
N PHE A 55 4.15 4.25 -4.64
CA PHE A 55 5.14 3.27 -4.21
C PHE A 55 5.42 2.20 -5.29
N LEU A 56 4.36 1.64 -5.91
CA LEU A 56 4.53 0.65 -6.97
C LEU A 56 5.25 1.22 -8.20
N ARG A 57 4.99 2.49 -8.55
CA ARG A 57 5.71 3.19 -9.61
C ARG A 57 7.19 3.37 -9.27
N TYR A 58 7.51 3.63 -8.00
CA TYR A 58 8.89 3.68 -7.54
C TYR A 58 9.58 2.30 -7.61
N LEU A 59 8.90 1.23 -7.19
CA LEU A 59 9.44 -0.13 -7.32
C LEU A 59 9.72 -0.52 -8.78
N ALA A 60 8.81 -0.17 -9.70
CA ALA A 60 9.03 -0.37 -11.14
C ALA A 60 10.24 0.41 -11.65
N TYR A 61 10.40 1.66 -11.21
CA TYR A 61 11.57 2.45 -11.56
C TYR A 61 12.88 1.85 -11.04
N GLU A 62 12.90 1.33 -9.81
CA GLU A 62 14.10 0.67 -9.26
C GLU A 62 14.45 -0.66 -9.97
N GLN A 63 13.46 -1.42 -10.46
CA GLN A 63 13.75 -2.67 -11.19
C GLN A 63 14.08 -2.47 -12.67
N ASP A 64 13.27 -1.69 -13.38
CA ASP A 64 13.36 -1.56 -14.84
C ASP A 64 14.15 -0.33 -15.28
N GLY A 65 14.43 0.61 -14.37
CA GLY A 65 15.00 1.92 -14.69
C GLY A 65 14.03 2.85 -15.45
N VAL A 66 12.82 2.39 -15.76
CA VAL A 66 11.83 3.11 -16.56
C VAL A 66 10.59 3.39 -15.75
N TYR A 67 10.10 4.62 -15.84
CA TYR A 67 8.88 5.02 -15.18
C TYR A 67 7.65 4.50 -15.94
N PRO A 68 6.70 3.81 -15.28
CA PRO A 68 5.51 3.29 -15.95
C PRO A 68 4.62 4.40 -16.52
N ILE A 69 3.97 4.10 -17.65
CA ILE A 69 3.14 5.03 -18.44
C ILE A 69 2.05 5.67 -17.56
N ARG A 70 1.86 6.99 -17.71
CA ARG A 70 0.79 7.73 -17.02
C ARG A 70 -0.58 7.19 -17.50
N GLY A 71 -1.40 6.74 -16.55
CA GLY A 71 -2.72 6.16 -16.84
C GLY A 71 -2.76 4.63 -16.83
N MET A 72 -1.63 3.94 -16.63
CA MET A 72 -1.62 2.49 -16.44
C MET A 72 -2.53 2.11 -15.26
N PRO A 73 -3.42 1.10 -15.41
CA PRO A 73 -4.26 0.64 -14.32
C PRO A 73 -3.39 0.01 -13.22
N GLY A 74 -3.63 0.42 -11.97
CA GLY A 74 -2.80 0.04 -10.83
C GLY A 74 -2.73 -1.46 -10.53
N PHE A 75 -3.72 -2.25 -10.98
CA PHE A 75 -3.75 -3.69 -10.76
C PHE A 75 -2.59 -4.42 -11.46
N LEU A 76 -2.14 -3.95 -12.64
CA LEU A 76 -1.02 -4.57 -13.38
C LEU A 76 0.29 -4.51 -12.60
N LEU A 77 0.55 -3.36 -11.95
CA LEU A 77 1.71 -3.20 -11.08
C LEU A 77 1.57 -4.04 -9.81
N THR A 78 0.34 -4.13 -9.29
CA THR A 78 0.03 -4.84 -8.06
C THR A 78 0.25 -6.35 -8.24
N ASP A 79 -0.21 -6.90 -9.37
CA ASP A 79 0.00 -8.28 -9.82
C ASP A 79 1.49 -8.59 -10.01
N ARG A 80 2.20 -7.73 -10.74
CA ARG A 80 3.63 -7.89 -11.01
C ARG A 80 4.49 -7.96 -9.75
N PHE A 81 4.20 -7.12 -8.75
CA PHE A 81 4.95 -7.11 -7.48
C PHE A 81 4.33 -8.03 -6.42
N SER A 82 3.30 -8.81 -6.78
CA SER A 82 2.50 -9.69 -5.91
C SER A 82 2.03 -8.99 -4.62
N VAL A 83 1.80 -7.67 -4.71
CA VAL A 83 1.28 -6.88 -3.60
C VAL A 83 -0.23 -7.05 -3.62
N LEU A 84 -0.90 -7.12 -2.46
CA LEU A 84 -2.37 -7.19 -2.44
C LEU A 84 -2.97 -5.80 -2.64
N GLU A 85 -4.13 -5.73 -3.29
CA GLU A 85 -4.91 -4.51 -3.32
C GLU A 85 -5.37 -4.13 -1.90
N LEU A 86 -5.20 -2.85 -1.54
CA LEU A 86 -5.67 -2.30 -0.27
C LEU A 86 -7.17 -2.58 -0.01
N GLN A 87 -7.98 -2.69 -1.06
CA GLN A 87 -9.42 -2.99 -0.96
C GLN A 87 -9.70 -4.34 -0.29
N ILE A 88 -9.03 -5.40 -0.76
CA ILE A 88 -9.22 -6.77 -0.29
C ILE A 88 -8.81 -6.86 1.18
N ARG A 89 -7.67 -6.26 1.52
CA ARG A 89 -7.16 -6.23 2.89
C ARG A 89 -8.07 -5.50 3.87
N ARG A 90 -8.64 -4.37 3.49
CA ARG A 90 -9.58 -3.64 4.36
C ARG A 90 -10.85 -4.42 4.62
N LYS A 91 -11.38 -5.15 3.61
CA LYS A 91 -12.50 -6.07 3.85
C LYS A 91 -12.13 -7.11 4.90
N TYR A 92 -10.95 -7.70 4.81
CA TYR A 92 -10.46 -8.66 5.79
C TYR A 92 -10.34 -8.05 7.20
N LEU A 93 -9.75 -6.85 7.32
CA LEU A 93 -9.62 -6.14 8.60
C LEU A 93 -10.97 -5.74 9.19
N CYS A 94 -11.91 -5.28 8.36
CA CYS A 94 -13.27 -4.95 8.78
C CYS A 94 -14.00 -6.21 9.28
N CYS A 95 -13.91 -7.33 8.55
CA CYS A 95 -14.44 -8.62 8.98
C CYS A 95 -13.83 -9.09 10.30
N MET A 96 -12.50 -9.00 10.45
CA MET A 96 -11.80 -9.33 11.69
C MET A 96 -12.26 -8.45 12.86
N PHE A 97 -12.36 -7.13 12.65
CA PHE A 97 -12.82 -6.21 13.67
C PHE A 97 -14.27 -6.49 14.11
N LEU A 98 -15.17 -6.75 13.15
CA LEU A 98 -16.55 -7.15 13.44
C LEU A 98 -16.62 -8.47 14.23
N TYR A 99 -15.76 -9.43 13.90
CA TYR A 99 -15.64 -10.68 14.65
C TYR A 99 -15.18 -10.42 16.09
N PHE A 100 -14.15 -9.59 16.29
CA PHE A 100 -13.68 -9.20 17.62
C PHE A 100 -14.74 -8.45 18.43
N CYS A 101 -15.49 -7.51 17.82
CA CYS A 101 -16.57 -6.80 18.50
C CYS A 101 -17.76 -7.69 18.86
N LYS A 102 -18.04 -8.77 18.11
CA LYS A 102 -19.13 -9.69 18.43
C LYS A 102 -18.78 -10.73 19.51
N HIS A 103 -17.50 -10.99 19.73
CA HIS A 103 -17.03 -11.98 20.70
C HIS A 103 -16.56 -11.36 22.03
N HIS A 104 -16.87 -10.08 22.26
CA HIS A 104 -16.57 -9.33 23.48
C HIS A 104 -17.86 -8.80 24.11
#